data_AF-A0A7W1TRH6-F1
#
_entry.id   AF-A0A7W1TRH6-F1
#
_cell.length_a   1.000
_cell.length_b   1.000
_cell.length_c   1.000
_cell.angle_alpha   90.00
_cell.angle_beta   90.00
_cell.angle_gamma   90.00
#
_symmetry.space_group_name_H-M   'P 1'
#
loop_
_entity.id
_entity.type
_entity.pdbx_description
1 polymer ?
#
loop_
_entity_poly.entity_id
_entity_poly.type
_entity_poly.pdbx_seq_one_letter_code
_entity_poly.pdbx_strand_id
1 'polypeptide(L)'
;MATERTLRWRTLFTLALLVCLASLTAPLAAAPLVPAAPATLQAAFAAAAKETGVPERVLLAVSYNVSRWEQHSGAPSTSGGYGVMHLRDLSALQHSDAKGDGQLHSAAPNLNDPNLYTLLTAAQLLH
;
A
#
# COMPACT_ATOMS: atom_id res chain seq x y z
N MET A 1 51.53 -28.38 12.34
CA MET A 1 50.75 -27.13 12.24
C MET A 1 50.96 -26.57 10.84
N ALA A 2 49.99 -26.22 9.99
CA ALA A 2 48.54 -26.26 10.04
C ALA A 2 48.02 -26.02 8.60
N THR A 3 47.17 -26.91 8.07
CA THR A 3 46.46 -26.72 6.78
C THR A 3 45.03 -27.24 6.91
N GLU A 4 44.20 -26.59 7.73
CA GLU A 4 42.85 -27.08 8.09
C GLU A 4 41.84 -25.90 8.24
N ARG A 5 41.87 -24.90 7.35
CA ARG A 5 41.04 -23.68 7.55
C ARG A 5 40.04 -23.33 6.44
N THR A 6 40.09 -24.01 5.29
CA THR A 6 39.26 -23.63 4.13
C THR A 6 38.02 -24.51 3.91
N LEU A 7 37.90 -25.63 4.63
CA LEU A 7 36.76 -26.56 4.44
C LEU A 7 35.60 -26.36 5.42
N ARG A 8 35.81 -25.62 6.52
CA ARG A 8 34.77 -25.31 7.53
C ARG A 8 33.73 -24.31 7.03
N TRP A 9 34.05 -23.52 6.01
CA TRP A 9 33.20 -22.40 5.60
C TRP A 9 32.13 -22.80 4.58
N ARG A 10 32.41 -23.83 3.77
CA ARG A 10 31.50 -24.30 2.72
C ARG A 10 30.35 -25.13 3.28
N THR A 11 30.59 -25.88 4.36
CA THR A 11 29.56 -26.69 5.04
C THR A 11 28.58 -25.85 5.86
N LEU A 12 29.00 -24.67 6.34
CA LEU A 12 28.10 -23.73 7.00
C LEU A 12 27.13 -23.04 6.03
N PHE A 13 27.55 -22.82 4.78
CA PHE A 13 26.70 -22.19 3.76
C PHE A 13 25.61 -23.10 3.20
N THR A 14 25.89 -24.40 3.08
CA THR A 14 24.90 -25.37 2.56
C THR A 14 23.77 -25.66 3.55
N LEU A 15 23.99 -25.51 4.86
CA LEU A 15 22.93 -25.73 5.86
C LEU A 15 21.96 -24.54 5.96
N ALA A 16 22.44 -23.31 5.76
CA ALA A 16 21.61 -22.11 5.83
C ALA A 16 20.62 -21.99 4.65
N LEU A 17 20.99 -22.48 3.47
CA LEU A 17 20.12 -22.41 2.28
C LEU A 17 18.92 -23.35 2.37
N LEU A 18 19.05 -24.50 3.03
CA LEU A 18 17.98 -25.49 3.16
C LEU A 18 16.90 -25.11 4.18
N VAL A 19 17.22 -24.24 5.15
CA VAL A 19 16.24 -23.74 6.13
C VAL A 19 15.40 -22.59 5.54
N CYS A 20 15.91 -21.83 4.57
CA CYS A 20 15.17 -20.71 3.96
C CYS A 20 14.02 -21.14 3.03
N LEU A 21 14.08 -22.34 2.43
CA LEU A 21 13.10 -22.77 1.42
C LEU A 21 11.83 -23.41 2.00
N ALA A 22 11.80 -23.71 3.31
CA ALA A 22 10.71 -24.43 3.96
C ALA A 22 9.64 -23.52 4.60
N SER A 23 9.78 -22.19 4.53
CA SER A 23 8.90 -21.25 5.26
C SER A 23 7.83 -20.57 4.39
N LEU A 24 7.68 -20.93 3.12
CA LEU A 24 6.83 -20.20 2.18
C LEU A 24 5.36 -20.65 2.14
N THR A 25 4.76 -20.90 3.30
CA THR A 25 3.31 -21.13 3.42
C THR A 25 2.75 -20.33 4.58
N ALA A 26 2.81 -19.00 4.48
CA ALA A 26 2.04 -18.13 5.35
C ALA A 26 0.62 -17.99 4.74
N PRO A 27 -0.46 -18.30 5.49
CA PRO A 27 -1.80 -18.01 5.01
C PRO A 27 -1.97 -16.50 4.88
N LEU A 28 -2.51 -16.06 3.74
CA LEU A 28 -2.93 -14.69 3.49
C LEU A 28 -4.14 -14.40 4.39
N ALA A 29 -3.89 -14.12 5.66
CA ALA A 29 -4.90 -13.63 6.57
C ALA A 29 -5.13 -12.15 6.23
N ALA A 30 -6.32 -11.84 5.72
CA ALA A 30 -6.78 -10.46 5.63
C ALA A 30 -6.79 -9.87 7.05
N ALA A 31 -5.86 -8.97 7.33
CA ALA A 31 -5.80 -8.29 8.62
C ALA A 31 -7.14 -7.54 8.81
N PRO A 32 -7.78 -7.64 9.98
CA PRO A 32 -8.94 -6.81 10.28
C PRO A 32 -8.50 -5.36 10.17
N LEU A 33 -9.29 -4.55 9.46
CA LEU A 33 -9.11 -3.10 9.36
C LEU A 33 -9.36 -2.51 10.75
N VAL A 34 -8.34 -2.52 11.61
CA VAL A 34 -8.42 -1.92 12.94
C VAL A 34 -8.64 -0.43 12.71
N PRO A 35 -9.75 0.16 13.20
CA PRO A 35 -9.94 1.59 13.11
C PRO A 35 -8.83 2.23 13.94
N ALA A 36 -7.82 2.81 13.28
CA ALA A 36 -6.87 3.65 13.96
C ALA A 36 -7.66 4.76 14.67
N ALA A 37 -7.40 4.97 15.97
CA ALA A 37 -7.94 6.12 16.70
C ALA A 37 -7.72 7.38 15.83
N PRO A 38 -8.67 8.33 15.79
CA PRO A 38 -8.60 9.46 14.87
C PRO A 38 -7.35 10.29 15.17
N ALA A 39 -6.26 9.98 14.48
CA ALA A 39 -5.07 10.80 14.45
C ALA A 39 -5.46 12.08 13.74
N THR A 40 -5.01 13.22 14.27
CA THR A 40 -5.14 14.47 13.52
C THR A 40 -4.41 14.30 12.18
N LEU A 41 -4.93 14.91 11.12
CA LEU A 41 -4.34 14.84 9.78
C LEU A 41 -2.85 15.18 9.83
N GLN A 42 -2.47 16.20 10.60
CA GLN A 42 -1.08 16.62 10.82
C GLN A 42 -0.24 15.53 11.48
N ALA A 43 -0.75 14.83 12.51
CA ALA A 43 -0.02 13.74 13.15
C ALA A 43 0.23 12.58 12.17
N ALA A 44 -0.75 12.27 11.31
CA ALA A 44 -0.58 11.25 10.27
C ALA A 44 0.50 11.65 9.24
N PHE A 45 0.50 12.91 8.80
CA PHE A 45 1.54 13.39 7.88
C PHE A 45 2.93 13.51 8.52
N ALA A 46 3.01 13.83 9.82
CA ALA A 46 4.27 13.83 10.55
C ALA A 46 4.85 12.42 10.70
N ALA A 47 4.00 11.39 10.86
CA ALA A 47 4.44 9.99 10.84
C ALA A 47 4.93 9.58 9.44
N ALA A 48 4.13 9.86 8.40
CA ALA A 48 4.50 9.56 7.01
C ALA A 48 5.81 10.25 6.59
N ALA A 49 6.07 11.48 7.06
CA ALA A 49 7.31 12.19 6.79
C ALA A 49 8.54 11.49 7.39
N LYS A 50 8.41 10.89 8.58
CA LYS A 50 9.50 10.14 9.22
C LYS A 50 9.81 8.84 8.49
N GLU A 51 8.79 8.19 7.94
CA GLU A 51 8.93 6.91 7.24
C GLU A 51 9.47 7.08 5.81
N THR A 52 8.93 8.05 5.07
CA THR A 52 9.25 8.26 3.66
C THR A 52 10.42 9.22 3.42
N GLY A 53 10.83 9.98 4.44
CA GLY A 53 11.85 11.04 4.33
C GLY A 53 11.37 12.29 3.58
N VAL A 54 10.11 12.34 3.13
CA VAL A 54 9.53 13.51 2.47
C VAL A 54 9.10 14.53 3.52
N PRO A 55 9.45 15.83 3.41
CA PRO A 55 9.06 16.82 4.40
C PRO A 55 7.54 16.94 4.58
N GLU A 56 7.08 17.02 5.83
CA GLU A 56 5.64 17.11 6.18
C GLU A 56 4.89 18.18 5.39
N ARG A 57 5.50 19.37 5.25
CA ARG A 57 4.90 20.49 4.50
C ARG A 57 4.64 20.16 3.03
N VAL A 58 5.50 19.36 2.41
CA VAL A 58 5.35 18.94 1.02
C VAL A 58 4.18 17.97 0.90
N LEU A 59 4.09 16.98 1.80
CA LEU A 59 2.97 16.03 1.81
C LEU A 59 1.63 16.73 2.08
N LEU A 60 1.61 17.72 2.99
CA LEU A 60 0.45 18.56 3.25
C LEU A 60 0.06 19.41 2.03
N ALA A 61 1.03 20.02 1.33
CA ALA A 61 0.75 20.81 0.13
C ALA A 61 0.20 19.96 -1.01
N VAL A 62 0.77 18.77 -1.24
CA VAL A 62 0.29 17.84 -2.27
C VAL A 62 -1.12 17.32 -1.94
N SER A 63 -1.37 16.88 -0.71
CA SER A 63 -2.72 16.45 -0.31
C SER A 63 -3.76 17.56 -0.41
N TYR A 64 -3.39 18.80 -0.11
CA TYR A 64 -4.27 19.94 -0.34
C TYR A 64 -4.54 20.16 -1.84
N ASN A 65 -3.53 20.00 -2.69
CA ASN A 65 -3.71 20.10 -4.15
C ASN A 65 -4.68 19.04 -4.67
N VAL A 66 -4.57 17.81 -4.17
CA VAL A 66 -5.33 16.63 -4.60
C VAL A 66 -6.80 16.71 -4.19
N SER A 67 -7.10 16.94 -2.90
CA SER A 67 -8.48 16.82 -2.41
C SER A 67 -8.99 18.05 -1.66
N ARG A 68 -8.16 19.09 -1.47
CA ARG A 68 -8.43 20.20 -0.54
C ARG A 68 -8.64 19.72 0.91
N TRP A 69 -8.03 18.58 1.25
CA TRP A 69 -8.22 17.86 2.52
C TRP A 69 -9.66 17.39 2.79
N GLU A 70 -10.48 17.29 1.75
CA GLU A 70 -11.79 16.67 1.82
C GLU A 70 -11.61 15.12 1.86
N GLN A 71 -12.41 14.44 2.67
CA GLN A 71 -12.27 13.01 3.01
C GLN A 71 -13.54 12.20 2.69
N HIS A 72 -14.60 12.83 2.19
CA HIS A 72 -15.92 12.28 1.92
C HIS A 72 -16.50 11.46 3.10
N SER A 73 -16.20 11.87 4.34
CA SER A 73 -16.55 11.12 5.57
C SER A 73 -16.11 9.63 5.54
N GLY A 74 -15.03 9.32 4.83
CA GLY A 74 -14.53 7.95 4.65
C GLY A 74 -15.19 7.18 3.51
N ALA A 75 -16.18 7.76 2.82
CA ALA A 75 -16.74 7.19 1.60
C ALA A 75 -15.79 7.42 0.40
N PRO A 76 -15.89 6.59 -0.66
CA PRO A 76 -15.17 6.86 -1.91
C PRO A 76 -15.73 8.09 -2.63
N SER A 77 -14.86 8.77 -3.40
CA SER A 77 -15.25 9.78 -4.39
C SER A 77 -16.01 9.14 -5.56
N THR A 78 -16.62 9.95 -6.42
CA THR A 78 -17.31 9.48 -7.65
C THR A 78 -16.38 8.76 -8.63
N SER A 79 -15.07 8.97 -8.52
CA SER A 79 -14.03 8.28 -9.28
C SER A 79 -13.34 7.15 -8.48
N GLY A 80 -13.90 6.75 -7.33
CA GLY A 80 -13.43 5.61 -6.53
C GLY A 80 -12.15 5.85 -5.74
N GLY A 81 -11.84 7.11 -5.40
CA GLY A 81 -10.69 7.47 -4.55
C GLY A 81 -11.10 7.75 -3.12
N TYR A 82 -10.23 7.44 -2.16
CA TYR A 82 -10.48 7.59 -0.73
C TYR A 82 -9.53 8.60 -0.07
N GLY A 83 -10.08 9.33 0.90
CA GLY A 83 -9.33 10.22 1.79
C GLY A 83 -8.59 11.36 1.06
N VAL A 84 -7.68 12.01 1.79
CA VAL A 84 -7.00 13.23 1.31
C VAL A 84 -5.94 13.00 0.24
N MET A 85 -5.54 11.74 0.04
CA MET A 85 -4.57 11.33 -0.98
C MET A 85 -5.25 10.73 -2.21
N HIS A 86 -6.58 10.67 -2.25
CA HIS A 86 -7.37 10.06 -3.32
C HIS A 86 -6.86 8.65 -3.70
N LEU A 87 -6.61 7.83 -2.67
CA LEU A 87 -6.11 6.47 -2.83
C LEU A 87 -7.17 5.59 -3.46
N ARG A 88 -6.81 4.82 -4.48
CA ARG A 88 -7.77 4.09 -5.31
C ARG A 88 -7.92 2.64 -4.84
N ASP A 89 -9.16 2.19 -4.89
CA ASP A 89 -9.53 0.78 -4.77
C ASP A 89 -10.59 0.45 -5.82
N LEU A 90 -10.27 -0.44 -6.77
CA LEU A 90 -11.22 -0.86 -7.80
C LEU A 90 -12.41 -1.63 -7.24
N SER A 91 -12.31 -2.23 -6.04
CA SER A 91 -13.43 -2.90 -5.37
C SER A 91 -14.62 -1.96 -5.18
N ALA A 92 -14.33 -0.67 -4.94
CA ALA A 92 -15.33 0.38 -4.78
C ALA A 92 -15.97 0.79 -6.10
N LEU A 93 -15.22 0.77 -7.21
CA LEU A 93 -15.73 1.13 -8.55
C LEU A 93 -16.68 0.10 -9.14
N GLN A 94 -16.62 -1.16 -8.69
CA GLN A 94 -17.59 -2.18 -9.08
C GLN A 94 -19.00 -1.89 -8.55
N HIS A 95 -19.16 -0.96 -7.61
CA HIS A 95 -20.44 -0.61 -7.00
C HIS A 95 -21.03 0.73 -7.49
N SER A 96 -20.33 1.43 -8.40
CA SER A 96 -20.76 2.74 -8.91
C SER A 96 -20.81 2.75 -10.43
N ASP A 97 -21.88 2.17 -10.98
CA ASP A 97 -22.31 2.41 -12.37
C ASP A 97 -22.85 3.85 -12.48
N ALA A 98 -21.95 4.83 -12.45
CA ALA A 98 -22.32 6.25 -12.41
C ALA A 98 -22.60 6.87 -13.79
N LYS A 99 -22.65 6.05 -14.85
CA LYS A 99 -22.95 6.54 -16.21
C LYS A 99 -23.97 5.65 -16.89
N GLY A 100 -25.20 6.17 -17.00
CA GLY A 100 -26.30 5.55 -17.71
C GLY A 100 -26.15 5.61 -19.24
N ASP A 101 -24.97 5.33 -19.77
CA ASP A 101 -24.73 5.17 -21.21
C ASP A 101 -23.96 3.87 -21.45
N GLY A 102 -24.69 2.84 -21.90
CA GLY A 102 -24.18 1.50 -22.21
C GLY A 102 -23.28 1.45 -23.45
N GLN A 103 -22.34 2.39 -23.58
CA GLN A 103 -21.37 2.41 -24.66
C GLN A 103 -19.96 2.48 -24.07
N LEU A 104 -19.37 1.30 -23.90
CA LEU A 104 -17.99 1.07 -23.49
C LEU A 104 -17.02 1.61 -24.55
N HIS A 105 -16.87 2.93 -24.64
CA HIS A 105 -15.80 3.58 -25.42
C HIS A 105 -14.75 4.27 -24.55
N SER A 106 -14.79 4.07 -23.23
CA SER A 106 -13.65 4.36 -22.37
C SER A 106 -12.86 3.07 -22.26
N ALA A 107 -11.61 3.07 -22.72
CA ALA A 107 -10.68 1.95 -22.58
C ALA A 107 -10.85 1.35 -21.18
N ALA A 108 -11.27 0.08 -21.12
CA ALA A 108 -11.40 -0.61 -19.85
C ALA A 108 -10.11 -0.38 -19.05
N PRO A 109 -10.18 0.09 -17.80
CA PRO A 109 -8.98 0.37 -17.02
C PRO A 109 -8.13 -0.90 -17.03
N ASN A 110 -6.86 -0.78 -17.38
CA ASN A 110 -5.95 -1.91 -17.35
C ASN A 110 -5.92 -2.40 -15.90
N LEU A 111 -6.59 -3.51 -15.61
CA LEU A 111 -6.71 -4.04 -14.24
C LEU A 111 -5.37 -4.47 -13.64
N ASN A 112 -4.30 -4.46 -14.44
CA ASN A 112 -2.93 -4.67 -13.96
C ASN A 112 -2.16 -3.36 -13.73
N ASP A 113 -2.80 -2.19 -13.91
CA ASP A 113 -2.17 -0.90 -13.61
C ASP A 113 -2.04 -0.74 -12.08
N PRO A 114 -0.81 -0.65 -11.55
CA PRO A 114 -0.58 -0.53 -10.10
C PRO A 114 -1.21 0.73 -9.50
N ASN A 115 -1.47 1.77 -10.30
CA ASN A 115 -2.12 3.00 -9.82
C ASN A 115 -3.59 2.81 -9.44
N LEU A 116 -4.17 1.64 -9.73
CA LEU A 116 -5.56 1.32 -9.44
C LEU A 116 -5.79 0.73 -8.03
N TYR A 117 -4.73 0.29 -7.35
CA TYR A 117 -4.78 -0.40 -6.05
C TYR A 117 -3.97 0.30 -4.96
N THR A 118 -3.82 1.62 -5.06
CA THR A 118 -2.95 2.40 -4.17
C THR A 118 -3.46 2.47 -2.72
N LEU A 119 -4.75 2.29 -2.47
CA LEU A 119 -5.31 2.23 -1.12
C LEU A 119 -4.80 1.01 -0.35
N LEU A 120 -4.89 -0.17 -0.95
CA LEU A 120 -4.43 -1.41 -0.33
C LEU A 120 -2.92 -1.34 -0.08
N THR A 121 -2.15 -0.85 -1.06
CA THR A 121 -0.69 -0.69 -0.92
C THR A 121 -0.33 0.26 0.23
N ALA A 122 -1.02 1.39 0.36
CA ALA A 122 -0.78 2.31 1.46
C ALA A 122 -1.12 1.70 2.82
N ALA A 123 -2.22 0.92 2.91
CA ALA A 123 -2.59 0.22 4.13
C ALA A 123 -1.53 -0.80 4.56
N GLN A 124 -0.84 -1.45 3.61
CA GLN A 124 0.22 -2.41 3.90
C GLN A 124 1.45 -1.80 4.58
N LEU A 125 1.71 -0.50 4.40
CA LEU A 125 2.83 0.21 5.03
C LEU A 125 2.61 0.47 6.54
N LEU A 126 1.38 0.31 7.03
CA LEU A 126 1.02 0.60 8.42
C LEU A 126 1.24 -0.60 9.38
N HIS A 127 1.87 -1.69 8.92
CA HIS A 127 2.10 -2.92 9.68
C HIS A 127 3.59 -3.20 9.88
#